data_AF-A0A2M7GBG5-F1
#
_entry.id   AF-A0A2M7GBG5-F1
#
_cell.length_a   1.000
_cell.length_b   1.000
_cell.length_c   1.000
_cell.angle_alpha   90.00
_cell.angle_beta   90.00
_cell.angle_gamma   90.00
#
_symmetry.space_group_name_H-M   'P 1'
#
loop_
_entity.id
_entity.type
_entity.pdbx_description
1 polymer ?
#
loop_
_entity_poly.entity_id
_entity_poly.type
_entity_poly.pdbx_seq_one_letter_code
_entity_poly.pdbx_strand_id
1 'polypeptide(L)'
;MKLNRITRCAVMAIMDKKAMGAAEVIGGMGLLALGHKLKGLAMFGHGFAALEEAYREAHPELAPGLSARWEKAIEFYEATHQDETNRSLHRMGIPAIVGGAIGLLAAKPYRLPWFVSATAFAGGWALNIVGHSLYEKNAPAFTEDPLSFIAGPVWDLQQMMALGAAQNPRQLEERVTVEVENV
;
A
#
# COMPACT_ATOMS: atom_id res chain seq x y z
N MET A 1 -32.63 5.63 7.12
CA MET A 1 -32.71 6.98 6.51
C MET A 1 -32.70 6.82 4.99
N LYS A 2 -33.72 7.26 4.24
CA LYS A 2 -33.73 7.18 2.75
C LYS A 2 -33.03 8.43 2.20
N LEU A 3 -31.92 8.24 1.49
CA LEU A 3 -31.21 9.31 0.77
C LEU A 3 -32.08 9.88 -0.35
N ASN A 4 -32.02 11.20 -0.56
CA ASN A 4 -32.72 11.87 -1.65
C ASN A 4 -32.04 11.56 -3.01
N ARG A 5 -32.72 11.91 -4.12
CA ARG A 5 -32.27 11.56 -5.48
C ARG A 5 -30.90 12.15 -5.84
N ILE A 6 -30.63 13.38 -5.40
CA ILE A 6 -29.37 14.09 -5.69
C ILE A 6 -28.21 13.42 -4.96
N THR A 7 -28.37 13.13 -3.67
CA THR A 7 -27.33 12.46 -2.88
C THR A 7 -27.05 11.05 -3.40
N ARG A 8 -28.07 10.33 -3.89
CA ARG A 8 -27.88 9.02 -4.54
C ARG A 8 -27.04 9.11 -5.82
N CYS A 9 -27.30 10.07 -6.69
CA CYS A 9 -26.51 10.26 -7.92
C CYS A 9 -25.04 10.59 -7.61
N ALA A 10 -24.79 11.46 -6.63
CA ALA A 10 -23.43 11.80 -6.22
C ALA A 10 -22.66 10.60 -5.66
N VAL A 11 -23.29 9.82 -4.76
CA VAL A 11 -22.68 8.61 -4.19
C VAL A 11 -22.38 7.57 -5.27
N MET A 12 -23.30 7.34 -6.20
CA MET A 12 -23.07 6.43 -7.33
C MET A 12 -21.89 6.88 -8.20
N ALA A 13 -21.81 8.17 -8.53
CA ALA A 13 -20.71 8.69 -9.33
C ALA A 13 -19.34 8.50 -8.66
N ILE A 14 -19.25 8.69 -7.34
CA ILE A 14 -18.02 8.45 -6.57
C ILE A 14 -17.68 6.95 -6.56
N MET A 15 -18.66 6.08 -6.33
CA MET A 15 -18.46 4.62 -6.38
C MET A 15 -17.97 4.16 -7.75
N ASP A 16 -18.51 4.72 -8.83
CA ASP A 16 -18.12 4.40 -10.20
C ASP A 16 -16.66 4.82 -10.47
N LYS A 17 -16.27 6.04 -10.07
CA LYS A 17 -14.87 6.51 -10.18
C LYS A 17 -13.90 5.61 -9.42
N LYS A 18 -14.24 5.28 -8.16
CA LYS A 18 -13.42 4.41 -7.31
C LYS A 18 -13.26 3.02 -7.93
N ALA A 19 -14.35 2.41 -8.39
CA ALA A 19 -14.32 1.09 -9.02
C ALA A 19 -13.48 1.09 -10.31
N MET A 20 -13.62 2.13 -11.14
CA MET A 20 -12.80 2.31 -12.35
C MET A 20 -11.32 2.50 -12.02
N GLY A 21 -10.99 3.36 -11.04
CA GLY A 21 -9.61 3.57 -10.60
C GLY A 21 -8.96 2.30 -10.08
N ALA A 22 -9.68 1.50 -9.29
CA ALA A 22 -9.20 0.20 -8.82
C ALA A 22 -8.97 -0.78 -9.98
N ALA A 23 -9.90 -0.85 -10.94
CA ALA A 23 -9.76 -1.69 -12.13
C ALA A 23 -8.56 -1.27 -12.99
N GLU A 24 -8.29 0.03 -13.11
CA GLU A 24 -7.14 0.56 -13.84
C GLU A 24 -5.81 0.27 -13.15
N VAL A 25 -5.74 0.39 -11.82
CA VAL A 25 -4.55 -0.01 -11.05
C VAL A 25 -4.24 -1.49 -11.27
N ILE A 26 -5.24 -2.36 -11.11
CA ILE A 26 -5.08 -3.82 -11.27
C ILE A 26 -4.73 -4.15 -12.73
N GLY A 27 -5.40 -3.53 -13.70
CA GLY A 27 -5.15 -3.72 -15.13
C GLY A 27 -3.76 -3.23 -15.54
N GLY A 28 -3.30 -2.10 -15.00
CA GLY A 28 -1.96 -1.56 -15.20
C GLY A 28 -0.87 -2.50 -14.69
N MET A 29 -1.07 -3.07 -13.50
CA MET A 29 -0.20 -4.11 -12.95
C MET A 29 -0.18 -5.36 -13.84
N GLY A 30 -1.33 -5.80 -14.33
CA GLY A 30 -1.44 -6.92 -15.27
C GLY A 30 -0.70 -6.66 -16.58
N LEU A 31 -0.86 -5.49 -17.17
CA LEU A 31 -0.15 -5.07 -18.39
C LEU A 31 1.36 -5.03 -18.17
N LEU A 32 1.82 -4.52 -17.03
CA LEU A 32 3.24 -4.55 -16.66
C LEU A 32 3.76 -5.99 -16.58
N ALA A 33 3.03 -6.88 -15.90
CA ALA A 33 3.33 -8.30 -15.78
C ALA A 33 3.20 -9.08 -17.11
N LEU A 34 2.60 -8.49 -18.15
CA LEU A 34 2.57 -9.01 -19.52
C LEU A 34 3.66 -8.40 -20.41
N GLY A 35 4.51 -7.51 -19.88
CA GLY A 35 5.60 -6.87 -20.61
C GLY A 35 5.23 -5.56 -21.32
N HIS A 36 3.99 -5.09 -21.21
CA HIS A 36 3.53 -3.82 -21.79
C HIS A 36 3.88 -2.63 -20.88
N LYS A 37 5.16 -2.42 -20.61
CA LYS A 37 5.69 -1.49 -19.58
C LYS A 37 5.03 -0.11 -19.59
N LEU A 38 5.08 0.60 -20.71
CA LEU A 38 4.58 1.98 -20.80
C LEU A 38 3.05 2.06 -20.61
N LYS A 39 2.30 1.15 -21.25
CA LYS A 39 0.85 1.09 -21.11
C LYS A 39 0.44 0.71 -19.68
N GLY A 40 1.16 -0.23 -19.08
CA GLY A 40 0.95 -0.66 -17.70
C GLY A 40 1.20 0.46 -16.70
N LEU A 41 2.33 1.17 -16.82
CA LEU A 41 2.66 2.34 -16.00
C LEU A 41 1.62 3.47 -16.16
N ALA A 42 1.23 3.78 -17.41
CA ALA A 42 0.27 4.84 -17.68
C ALA A 42 -1.10 4.51 -17.08
N MET A 43 -1.60 3.29 -17.29
CA MET A 43 -2.89 2.84 -16.75
C MET A 43 -2.86 2.75 -15.22
N PHE A 44 -1.77 2.25 -14.63
CA PHE A 44 -1.58 2.23 -13.19
C PHE A 44 -1.60 3.64 -12.59
N GLY A 45 -0.83 4.57 -13.16
CA GLY A 45 -0.75 5.95 -12.67
C GLY A 45 -2.07 6.69 -12.80
N HIS A 46 -2.79 6.47 -13.91
CA HIS A 46 -4.14 7.01 -14.09
C HIS A 46 -5.12 6.47 -13.05
N GLY A 47 -5.15 5.14 -12.86
CA GLY A 47 -6.02 4.53 -11.84
C GLY A 47 -5.72 4.99 -10.43
N PHE A 48 -4.43 5.15 -10.08
CA PHE A 48 -4.02 5.67 -8.77
C PHE A 48 -4.48 7.12 -8.57
N ALA A 49 -4.33 7.97 -9.60
CA ALA A 49 -4.82 9.35 -9.55
C ALA A 49 -6.35 9.40 -9.41
N ALA A 50 -7.08 8.55 -10.13
CA ALA A 50 -8.54 8.45 -10.03
C ALA A 50 -9.00 7.99 -8.64
N LEU A 51 -8.29 7.04 -8.02
CA LEU A 51 -8.55 6.63 -6.63
C LEU A 51 -8.32 7.78 -5.64
N GLU A 52 -7.24 8.56 -5.81
CA GLU A 52 -6.94 9.69 -4.92
C GLU A 52 -7.95 10.83 -5.10
N GLU A 53 -8.40 11.08 -6.33
CA GLU A 53 -9.48 12.03 -6.60
C GLU A 53 -10.78 11.58 -5.91
N ALA A 54 -11.19 10.33 -6.11
CA ALA A 54 -12.40 9.76 -5.49
C ALA A 54 -12.30 9.78 -3.96
N TYR A 55 -11.12 9.52 -3.40
CA TYR A 55 -10.88 9.61 -1.96
C TYR A 55 -11.10 11.03 -1.44
N ARG A 56 -10.53 12.05 -2.11
CA ARG A 56 -10.69 13.46 -1.69
C ARG A 56 -12.11 13.97 -1.85
N GLU A 57 -12.83 13.55 -2.88
CA GLU A 57 -14.25 13.87 -3.05
C GLU A 57 -15.11 13.29 -1.92
N ALA A 58 -14.76 12.10 -1.42
CA ALA A 58 -15.45 11.45 -0.32
C ALA A 58 -15.10 12.05 1.07
N HIS A 59 -13.99 12.78 1.19
CA HIS A 59 -13.49 13.36 2.44
C HIS A 59 -13.27 14.88 2.31
N PRO A 60 -14.33 15.68 2.11
CA PRO A 60 -14.22 17.14 1.95
C PRO A 60 -13.70 17.86 3.20
N GLU A 61 -13.75 17.21 4.36
CA GLU A 61 -13.20 17.69 5.63
C GLU A 61 -11.66 17.58 5.71
N LEU A 62 -11.04 16.80 4.82
CA LEU A 62 -9.59 16.59 4.83
C LEU A 62 -8.86 17.88 4.46
N ALA A 63 -7.93 18.30 5.32
CA ALA A 63 -7.08 19.45 5.04
C ALA A 63 -6.24 19.25 3.76
N PRO A 64 -5.96 20.32 3.00
CA PRO A 64 -5.15 20.22 1.79
C PRO A 64 -3.70 19.84 2.12
N GLY A 65 -3.01 19.26 1.14
CA GLY A 65 -1.58 18.94 1.23
C GLY A 65 -1.28 17.47 1.53
N LEU A 66 0.00 17.12 1.42
CA LEU A 66 0.49 15.75 1.58
C LEU A 66 0.53 15.32 3.04
N SER A 67 0.90 16.20 3.97
CA SER A 67 1.04 15.86 5.39
C SER A 67 -0.27 15.37 6.00
N ALA A 68 -1.37 16.10 5.81
CA ALA A 68 -2.69 15.69 6.28
C ALA A 68 -3.16 14.37 5.64
N ARG A 69 -2.86 14.19 4.34
CA ARG A 69 -3.19 12.96 3.62
C ARG A 69 -2.38 11.76 4.12
N TRP A 70 -1.10 11.99 4.45
CA TRP A 70 -0.16 10.99 4.97
C TRP A 70 -0.56 10.52 6.36
N GLU A 71 -0.90 11.44 7.26
CA GLU A 71 -1.42 11.12 8.59
C GLU A 71 -2.66 10.25 8.49
N LYS A 72 -3.62 10.63 7.64
CA LYS A 72 -4.85 9.84 7.44
C LYS A 72 -4.57 8.46 6.82
N ALA A 73 -3.60 8.37 5.91
CA ALA A 73 -3.21 7.10 5.31
C ALA A 73 -2.58 6.14 6.32
N ILE A 74 -1.76 6.64 7.27
CA ILE A 74 -1.22 5.83 8.35
C ILE A 74 -2.34 5.39 9.29
N GLU A 75 -3.21 6.31 9.73
CA GLU A 75 -4.33 5.99 10.61
C GLU A 75 -5.22 4.88 10.01
N PHE A 76 -5.54 5.00 8.72
CA PHE A 76 -6.29 3.99 7.99
C PHE A 76 -5.52 2.66 7.88
N TYR A 77 -4.23 2.71 7.55
CA TYR A 77 -3.40 1.51 7.45
C TYR A 77 -3.36 0.75 8.77
N GLU A 78 -3.08 1.44 9.88
CA GLU A 78 -3.06 0.84 11.21
C GLU A 78 -4.41 0.22 11.51
N ALA A 79 -5.51 0.96 11.36
CA ALA A 79 -6.86 0.44 11.63
C ALA A 79 -7.25 -0.81 10.79
N THR A 80 -6.60 -1.03 9.65
CA THR A 80 -6.92 -2.12 8.72
C THR A 80 -5.89 -3.25 8.67
N HIS A 81 -4.78 -3.12 9.39
CA HIS A 81 -3.71 -4.12 9.48
C HIS A 81 -3.36 -4.40 10.94
N GLN A 82 -4.21 -5.16 11.61
CA GLN A 82 -4.07 -5.48 13.02
C GLN A 82 -3.53 -6.90 13.25
N ASP A 83 -3.76 -7.82 12.31
CA ASP A 83 -3.32 -9.20 12.44
C ASP A 83 -1.81 -9.34 12.15
N GLU A 84 -1.08 -9.93 13.09
CA GLU A 84 0.37 -10.10 12.99
C GLU A 84 0.79 -11.01 11.82
N THR A 85 -0.04 -12.00 11.46
CA THR A 85 0.23 -12.88 10.33
C THR A 85 0.07 -12.12 9.03
N ASN A 86 -0.98 -11.31 8.88
CA ASN A 86 -1.13 -10.42 7.75
C ASN A 86 0.07 -9.46 7.62
N ARG A 87 0.46 -8.76 8.70
CA ARG A 87 1.66 -7.88 8.68
C ARG A 87 2.94 -8.64 8.34
N SER A 88 3.08 -9.88 8.79
CA SER A 88 4.23 -10.73 8.44
C SER A 88 4.25 -11.11 6.95
N LEU A 89 3.10 -11.45 6.38
CA LEU A 89 2.97 -11.71 4.95
C LEU A 89 3.30 -10.47 4.12
N HIS A 90 2.85 -9.28 4.55
CA HIS A 90 3.21 -8.01 3.93
C HIS A 90 4.71 -7.73 3.98
N ARG A 91 5.37 -7.96 5.13
CA ARG A 91 6.83 -7.78 5.26
C ARG A 91 7.63 -8.65 4.29
N MET A 92 7.11 -9.80 3.87
CA MET A 92 7.73 -10.64 2.83
C MET A 92 7.26 -10.27 1.42
N GLY A 93 5.97 -10.02 1.25
CA GLY A 93 5.35 -9.77 -0.05
C GLY A 93 5.71 -8.41 -0.64
N ILE A 94 5.79 -7.34 0.17
CA ILE A 94 6.14 -5.99 -0.30
C ILE A 94 7.52 -5.97 -0.95
N PRO A 95 8.62 -6.46 -0.33
CA PRO A 95 9.92 -6.53 -0.99
C PRO A 95 9.90 -7.33 -2.30
N ALA A 96 9.15 -8.44 -2.33
CA ALA A 96 9.02 -9.26 -3.54
C ALA A 96 8.25 -8.52 -4.65
N ILE A 97 7.20 -7.79 -4.32
CA ILE A 97 6.44 -6.93 -5.26
C ILE A 97 7.35 -5.81 -5.78
N VAL A 98 8.04 -5.08 -4.91
CA VAL A 98 8.88 -3.95 -5.31
C VAL A 98 10.04 -4.42 -6.18
N GLY A 99 10.78 -5.45 -5.75
CA GLY A 99 11.87 -6.03 -6.52
C GLY A 99 11.40 -6.64 -7.84
N GLY A 100 10.28 -7.36 -7.82
CA GLY A 100 9.65 -7.91 -9.01
C GLY A 100 9.22 -6.83 -10.00
N ALA A 101 8.60 -5.74 -9.54
CA ALA A 101 8.20 -4.62 -10.39
C ALA A 101 9.41 -3.92 -11.04
N ILE A 102 10.47 -3.66 -10.26
CA ILE A 102 11.74 -3.12 -10.77
C ILE A 102 12.31 -4.04 -11.85
N GLY A 103 12.34 -5.35 -11.59
CA GLY A 103 12.83 -6.34 -12.55
C GLY A 103 11.98 -6.44 -13.81
N LEU A 104 10.65 -6.38 -13.71
CA LEU A 104 9.72 -6.33 -14.84
C LEU A 104 9.97 -5.08 -15.71
N LEU A 105 10.26 -3.95 -15.09
CA LEU A 105 10.58 -2.69 -15.76
C LEU A 105 11.98 -2.71 -16.42
N ALA A 106 12.97 -3.33 -15.78
CA ALA A 106 14.34 -3.37 -16.28
C ALA A 106 14.58 -4.46 -17.33
N ALA A 107 14.04 -5.67 -17.13
CA ALA A 107 14.32 -6.82 -17.97
C ALA A 107 13.62 -6.77 -19.33
N LYS A 108 14.19 -7.41 -20.35
CA LYS A 108 13.49 -7.64 -21.63
C LYS A 108 12.37 -8.67 -21.41
N PRO A 109 11.13 -8.40 -21.86
CA PRO A 109 10.01 -9.34 -21.71
C PRO A 109 10.35 -10.75 -22.20
N TYR A 110 9.81 -11.76 -21.50
CA TYR A 110 9.92 -13.18 -21.82
C TYR A 110 11.35 -13.74 -21.83
N ARG A 111 12.28 -13.08 -21.14
CA ARG A 111 13.61 -13.63 -20.81
C ARG A 111 13.63 -14.16 -19.39
N LEU A 112 14.61 -15.02 -19.08
CA LEU A 112 14.73 -15.60 -17.74
C LEU A 112 14.66 -14.56 -16.59
N PRO A 113 15.37 -13.41 -16.63
CA PRO A 113 15.26 -12.40 -15.58
C PRO A 113 13.84 -11.80 -15.45
N TRP A 114 13.12 -11.68 -16.57
CA TRP A 114 11.74 -11.22 -16.57
C TRP A 114 10.81 -12.24 -15.92
N PHE A 115 10.97 -13.54 -16.21
CA PHE A 115 10.17 -14.58 -15.54
C PHE A 115 10.44 -14.64 -14.05
N VAL A 116 11.70 -14.55 -13.62
CA VAL A 116 12.05 -14.46 -12.18
C VAL A 116 11.36 -13.27 -11.54
N SER A 117 11.36 -12.12 -12.22
CA SER A 117 10.74 -10.89 -11.73
C SER A 117 9.20 -10.99 -11.71
N ALA A 118 8.60 -11.60 -12.73
CA ALA A 118 7.16 -11.85 -12.82
C ALA A 118 6.71 -12.80 -11.71
N THR A 119 7.46 -13.86 -11.44
CA THR A 119 7.20 -14.80 -10.34
C THR A 119 7.32 -14.13 -8.98
N ALA A 120 8.36 -13.32 -8.75
CA ALA A 120 8.50 -12.56 -7.50
C ALA A 120 7.35 -11.55 -7.32
N PHE A 121 6.99 -10.83 -8.37
CA PHE A 121 5.89 -9.86 -8.36
C PHE A 121 4.54 -10.54 -8.06
N ALA A 122 4.19 -11.59 -8.80
CA ALA A 122 2.94 -12.31 -8.61
C ALA A 122 2.89 -13.05 -7.27
N GLY A 123 3.99 -13.67 -6.86
CA GLY A 123 4.10 -14.35 -5.57
C GLY A 123 3.97 -13.39 -4.38
N GLY A 124 4.61 -12.23 -4.44
CA GLY A 124 4.47 -11.20 -3.40
C GLY A 124 3.03 -10.69 -3.28
N TRP A 125 2.35 -10.45 -4.40
CA TRP A 125 0.92 -10.11 -4.38
C TRP A 125 0.04 -11.23 -3.81
N ALA A 126 0.32 -12.49 -4.17
CA ALA A 126 -0.40 -13.62 -3.61
C ALA A 126 -0.27 -13.68 -2.07
N LEU A 127 0.93 -13.46 -1.52
CA LEU A 127 1.15 -13.40 -0.07
C LEU A 127 0.30 -12.29 0.58
N ASN A 128 0.35 -11.07 0.06
CA ASN A 128 -0.40 -9.94 0.63
C ASN A 128 -1.91 -10.15 0.53
N ILE A 129 -2.40 -10.67 -0.60
CA ILE A 129 -3.83 -10.97 -0.80
C ILE A 129 -4.27 -12.07 0.17
N VAL A 130 -3.46 -13.11 0.38
CA VAL A 130 -3.74 -14.16 1.36
C VAL A 130 -3.81 -13.57 2.77
N GLY A 131 -2.91 -12.67 3.14
CA GLY A 131 -2.95 -11.92 4.40
C GLY A 131 -4.29 -11.22 4.61
N HIS A 132 -4.66 -10.36 3.67
CA HIS A 132 -5.92 -9.62 3.69
C HIS A 132 -7.15 -10.55 3.70
N SER A 133 -7.16 -11.60 2.88
CA SER A 133 -8.35 -12.44 2.69
C SER A 133 -8.54 -13.47 3.81
N LEU A 134 -7.46 -14.04 4.33
CA LEU A 134 -7.54 -15.12 5.31
C LEU A 134 -7.48 -14.62 6.76
N TYR A 135 -6.81 -13.51 7.02
CA TYR A 135 -6.57 -13.02 8.37
C TYR A 135 -7.38 -11.75 8.67
N GLU A 136 -7.23 -10.69 7.86
CA GLU A 136 -7.95 -9.42 8.12
C GLU A 136 -9.42 -9.43 7.69
N LYS A 137 -9.78 -10.26 6.70
CA LYS A 137 -11.11 -10.30 6.08
C LYS A 137 -11.54 -8.97 5.45
N ASN A 138 -10.58 -8.19 4.97
CA ASN A 138 -10.82 -6.95 4.25
C ASN A 138 -10.21 -7.00 2.84
N ALA A 139 -10.62 -6.07 1.97
CA ALA A 139 -9.98 -5.87 0.68
C ALA A 139 -8.58 -5.25 0.88
N PRO A 140 -7.67 -5.37 -0.10
CA PRO A 140 -6.40 -4.67 -0.06
C PRO A 140 -6.58 -3.17 0.16
N ALA A 141 -5.95 -2.63 1.19
CA ALA A 141 -6.20 -1.27 1.70
C ALA A 141 -6.11 -0.15 0.65
N PHE A 142 -5.26 -0.31 -0.36
CA PHE A 142 -5.08 0.69 -1.42
C PHE A 142 -6.33 0.95 -2.27
N THR A 143 -7.29 0.01 -2.31
CA THR A 143 -8.55 0.23 -3.04
C THR A 143 -9.49 1.19 -2.31
N GLU A 144 -9.30 1.35 -1.00
CA GLU A 144 -10.06 2.27 -0.16
C GLU A 144 -9.30 3.58 0.06
N ASP A 145 -8.01 3.47 0.41
CA ASP A 145 -7.10 4.59 0.60
C ASP A 145 -5.84 4.38 -0.27
N PRO A 146 -5.72 5.03 -1.43
CA PRO A 146 -4.60 4.78 -2.34
C PRO A 146 -3.25 5.16 -1.76
N LEU A 147 -3.16 6.21 -0.94
CA LEU A 147 -1.87 6.61 -0.35
C LEU A 147 -1.38 5.62 0.70
N SER A 148 -2.28 4.87 1.37
CA SER A 148 -1.91 3.78 2.28
C SER A 148 -1.02 2.72 1.61
N PHE A 149 -1.10 2.58 0.28
CA PHE A 149 -0.22 1.71 -0.51
C PHE A 149 1.27 2.02 -0.31
N ILE A 150 1.61 3.29 -0.06
CA ILE A 150 2.98 3.76 0.18
C ILE A 150 3.19 4.05 1.66
N ALA A 151 2.24 4.71 2.32
CA ALA A 151 2.36 5.12 3.70
C ALA A 151 2.49 3.92 4.66
N GLY A 152 1.71 2.86 4.46
CA GLY A 152 1.75 1.65 5.30
C GLY A 152 3.11 0.95 5.29
N PRO A 153 3.66 0.57 4.12
CA PRO A 153 4.99 -0.02 4.04
C PRO A 153 6.11 0.85 4.63
N VAL A 154 6.03 2.17 4.45
CA VAL A 154 6.99 3.11 5.01
C VAL A 154 6.89 3.15 6.54
N TRP A 155 5.67 3.15 7.08
CA TRP A 155 5.41 3.09 8.52
C TRP A 155 5.91 1.78 9.16
N ASP A 156 5.67 0.64 8.51
CA ASP A 156 6.19 -0.66 8.95
C ASP A 156 7.72 -0.69 8.99
N LEU A 157 8.36 -0.15 7.94
CA LEU A 157 9.82 -0.07 7.89
C LEU A 157 10.37 0.79 9.04
N GLN A 158 9.75 1.93 9.32
CA GLN A 158 10.13 2.81 10.43
C GLN A 158 10.01 2.10 11.79
N GLN A 159 8.92 1.39 12.03
CA GLN A 159 8.74 0.60 13.25
C GLN A 159 9.82 -0.48 13.40
N MET A 160 10.12 -1.20 12.32
CA MET A 160 11.18 -2.23 12.33
C MET A 160 12.57 -1.63 12.64
N MET A 161 12.89 -0.48 12.04
CA MET A 161 14.14 0.23 12.33
C MET A 161 14.20 0.73 13.77
N ALA A 162 13.09 1.27 14.29
CA ALA A 162 13.00 1.75 15.66
C ALA A 162 13.16 0.60 16.68
N LEU A 163 12.52 -0.55 16.44
CA LEU A 163 12.70 -1.76 17.26
C LEU A 163 14.14 -2.26 17.22
N GLY A 164 14.77 -2.29 16.03
CA GLY A 164 16.17 -2.67 15.88
C GLY A 164 17.14 -1.73 16.61
N ALA A 165 16.85 -0.43 16.59
CA ALA A 165 17.62 0.56 17.35
C ALA A 165 17.43 0.38 18.86
N ALA A 166 16.19 0.20 19.33
CA ALA A 166 15.90 -0.03 20.74
C ALA A 166 16.57 -1.30 21.30
N GLN A 167 16.80 -2.31 20.47
CA GLN A 167 17.49 -3.56 20.84
C GLN A 167 19.03 -3.46 20.76
N ASN A 168 19.60 -2.31 20.38
CA ASN A 168 21.05 -2.15 20.24
C ASN A 168 21.76 -2.14 21.62
N PRO A 169 22.68 -3.09 21.90
CA PRO A 169 23.35 -3.20 23.20
C PRO A 169 24.06 -1.91 23.63
N ARG A 170 24.65 -1.16 22.70
CA ARG A 170 25.31 0.13 23.02
C ARG A 170 24.32 1.19 23.48
N GLN A 171 23.13 1.25 22.87
CA GLN A 171 22.09 2.20 23.29
C GLN A 171 21.41 1.77 24.59
N LEU A 172 21.33 0.46 24.85
CA LEU A 172 20.87 -0.08 26.12
C LEU A 172 21.86 0.25 27.25
N GLU A 173 23.16 0.06 27.03
CA GLU A 173 24.21 0.45 27.98
C GLU A 173 24.18 1.96 28.27
N GLU A 174 24.07 2.80 27.23
CA GLU A 174 23.96 4.26 27.38
C GLU A 174 22.71 4.68 28.17
N ARG A 175 21.53 4.12 27.86
CA ARG A 175 20.30 4.37 28.63
C ARG A 175 20.43 3.96 30.09
N VAL A 176 21.00 2.79 30.37
CA VAL A 176 21.24 2.32 31.74
C VAL A 176 22.20 3.25 32.47
N THR A 177 23.28 3.71 31.83
CA THR A 177 24.22 4.64 32.47
C THR A 177 23.58 5.99 32.81
N VAL A 178 22.76 6.53 31.91
CA VAL A 178 22.02 7.79 32.14
C VAL A 178 20.98 7.64 33.24
N GLU A 179 20.31 6.49 33.33
CA GLU A 179 19.32 6.23 34.39
C GLU A 179 19.99 6.07 35.76
N VAL A 180 21.16 5.45 35.84
CA VAL A 180 21.96 5.35 37.07
C VAL A 180 22.50 6.71 37.54
N GLU A 181 22.86 7.61 36.62
CA GLU A 181 23.38 8.95 36.96
C GLU A 181 22.29 9.92 37.46
N ASN A 182 21.02 9.66 37.12
CA ASN A 182 19.88 10.50 37.52
C ASN A 182 19.16 10.02 38.80
N VAL A 183 19.68 9.00 39.49
CA VAL A 183 19.14 8.44 40.76
C VAL A 183 20.00 8.86 41.95
#